data_AF-A0A438K406-F1
#
_entry.id   AF-A0A438K406-F1
#
_cell.length_a   1.000
_cell.length_b   1.000
_cell.length_c   1.000
_cell.angle_alpha   90.00
_cell.angle_beta   90.00
_cell.angle_gamma   90.00
#
_symmetry.space_group_name_H-M   'P 1'
#
loop_
_entity.id
_entity.type
_entity.pdbx_description
1 polymer ?
#
loop_
_entity_poly.entity_id
_entity_poly.type
_entity_poly.pdbx_seq_one_letter_code
_entity_poly.pdbx_strand_id
1 'polypeptide(L)'
;MNSMLALDPAIGAIAAGNAVVLKPSELCPATSSLISKLVGKYLDSSCIKVVEGAVAETSALLEQKWDKIFFTGKLLRASLSIILQGSGRVGRIVMAAAAKHLTPVALELGGNVQLSLIQTLIYPRIAGGKWASNNGQACIAPDYIITTKDFAPKLIDALKHELEAWYGKDPLESKDLAHIVNSNHFARLAKLLDDDKVSGKIIHGGQRDKANLKFAPTILLDVPEDSLVMNEEIFGPLLPILTVDKLEDSFDMITSRGKPLAAYLFTNNKKLKEKFVKTVSAGGLVINDTVLHFAEKTLPFGGVGESGMGSYHGKFSYEAFSHRKSVLYKGFAGDASARYPPYSDRKLKLLKALLSGSVLGVILALIGWS
;
A
#
# COMPACT_ATOMS: atom_id res chain seq x y z
N MET A 1 9.09 2.35 -12.55
CA MET A 1 8.32 2.39 -11.29
C MET A 1 8.93 3.34 -10.26
N ASN A 2 10.24 3.27 -9.94
CA ASN A 2 10.85 4.16 -8.92
C ASN A 2 10.82 5.67 -9.21
N SER A 3 10.85 6.09 -10.48
CA SER A 3 10.69 7.52 -10.83
C SER A 3 9.35 8.08 -10.42
N MET A 4 8.28 7.32 -10.66
CA MET A 4 6.91 7.69 -10.29
C MET A 4 6.76 7.79 -8.75
N LEU A 5 7.29 6.81 -8.01
CA LEU A 5 7.19 6.79 -6.54
C LEU A 5 7.94 7.96 -5.87
N ALA A 6 8.98 8.50 -6.52
CA ALA A 6 9.69 9.68 -6.01
C ALA A 6 9.00 10.99 -6.42
N LEU A 7 8.55 11.10 -7.67
CA LEU A 7 8.07 12.37 -8.23
C LEU A 7 6.59 12.66 -7.91
N ASP A 8 5.73 11.65 -7.87
CA ASP A 8 4.30 11.85 -7.61
C ASP A 8 3.99 12.49 -6.24
N PRO A 9 4.57 12.01 -5.10
CA PRO A 9 4.43 12.72 -3.83
C PRO A 9 5.08 14.10 -3.85
N ALA A 10 6.21 14.28 -4.57
CA ALA A 10 6.88 15.58 -4.68
C ALA A 10 6.01 16.62 -5.38
N ILE A 11 5.29 16.23 -6.45
CA ILE A 11 4.32 17.10 -7.14
C ILE A 11 3.27 17.60 -6.15
N GLY A 12 2.73 16.72 -5.30
CA GLY A 12 1.78 17.11 -4.26
C GLY A 12 2.35 18.06 -3.22
N ALA A 13 3.57 17.79 -2.76
CA ALA A 13 4.25 18.65 -1.77
C ALA A 13 4.53 20.05 -2.34
N ILE A 14 5.00 20.14 -3.58
CA ILE A 14 5.23 21.41 -4.29
C ILE A 14 3.90 22.14 -4.51
N ALA A 15 2.84 21.44 -4.93
CA ALA A 15 1.52 22.03 -5.12
C ALA A 15 0.93 22.60 -3.82
N ALA A 16 1.27 22.01 -2.67
CA ALA A 16 0.92 22.50 -1.35
C ALA A 16 1.85 23.62 -0.82
N GLY A 17 2.84 24.06 -1.61
CA GLY A 17 3.73 25.17 -1.29
C GLY A 17 4.92 24.80 -0.39
N ASN A 18 5.32 23.53 -0.35
CA ASN A 18 6.42 23.06 0.50
C ASN A 18 7.77 23.08 -0.24
N ALA A 19 8.84 23.32 0.51
CA ALA A 19 10.18 22.90 0.13
C ALA A 19 10.29 21.36 0.23
N VAL A 20 11.10 20.73 -0.62
CA VAL A 20 11.15 19.27 -0.76
C VAL A 20 12.59 18.78 -0.82
N VAL A 21 12.90 17.75 -0.05
CA VAL A 21 14.10 16.93 -0.25
C VAL A 21 13.70 15.53 -0.68
N LEU A 22 14.14 15.16 -1.88
CA LEU A 22 13.96 13.84 -2.45
C LEU A 22 15.13 12.94 -2.08
N LYS A 23 14.83 11.70 -1.65
CA LYS A 23 15.82 10.64 -1.48
C LYS A 23 15.44 9.44 -2.37
N PRO A 24 15.90 9.40 -3.63
CA PRO A 24 15.68 8.25 -4.50
C PRO A 24 16.39 7.00 -3.96
N SER A 25 15.89 5.81 -4.33
CA SER A 25 16.50 4.55 -3.91
C SER A 25 17.82 4.28 -4.64
N GLU A 26 18.84 3.93 -3.87
CA GLU A 26 20.15 3.46 -4.34
C GLU A 26 20.07 2.15 -5.14
N LEU A 27 18.96 1.40 -5.04
CA LEU A 27 18.73 0.16 -5.79
C LEU A 27 18.37 0.41 -7.26
N CYS A 28 18.18 1.66 -7.66
CA CYS A 28 17.94 2.06 -9.04
C CYS A 28 18.85 3.24 -9.43
N PRO A 29 20.17 3.02 -9.50
CA PRO A 29 21.16 4.10 -9.59
C PRO A 29 21.01 4.95 -10.85
N ALA A 30 20.68 4.34 -12.00
CA ALA A 30 20.46 5.08 -13.25
C ALA A 30 19.28 6.06 -13.13
N THR A 31 18.17 5.62 -12.53
CA THR A 31 17.00 6.45 -12.28
C THR A 31 17.29 7.53 -11.23
N SER A 32 17.98 7.18 -10.14
CA SER A 32 18.39 8.11 -9.09
C SER A 32 19.22 9.26 -9.67
N SER A 33 20.26 8.91 -10.43
CA SER A 33 21.17 9.89 -11.04
C SER A 33 20.44 10.78 -12.06
N LEU A 34 19.52 10.20 -12.84
CA LEU A 34 18.71 10.97 -13.78
C LEU A 34 17.78 11.96 -13.05
N ILE A 35 17.12 11.54 -11.96
CA ILE A 35 16.27 12.42 -11.15
C ILE A 35 17.11 13.56 -10.56
N SER A 36 18.26 13.23 -9.95
CA SER A 36 19.21 14.20 -9.40
C SER A 36 19.60 15.27 -10.41
N LYS A 37 20.00 14.85 -11.61
CA LYS A 37 20.38 15.73 -12.72
C LYS A 37 19.22 16.62 -13.21
N LEU A 38 18.04 16.03 -13.43
CA LEU A 38 16.92 16.77 -14.02
C LEU A 38 16.25 17.71 -13.01
N VAL A 39 16.08 17.29 -11.76
CA VAL A 39 15.53 18.15 -10.71
C VAL A 39 16.40 19.39 -10.52
N GLY A 40 17.73 19.23 -10.41
CA GLY A 40 18.65 20.36 -10.27
C GLY A 40 18.68 21.29 -11.50
N LYS A 41 18.30 20.81 -12.68
CA LYS A 41 18.26 21.62 -13.92
C LYS A 41 16.96 22.41 -14.06
N TYR A 42 15.82 21.84 -13.67
CA TYR A 42 14.50 22.39 -14.01
C TYR A 42 13.75 23.00 -12.83
N LEU A 43 14.13 22.68 -11.58
CA LEU A 43 13.43 23.13 -10.37
C LEU A 43 14.32 24.07 -9.54
N ASP A 44 13.69 24.87 -8.67
CA ASP A 44 14.38 25.78 -7.77
C ASP A 44 15.24 25.00 -6.75
N SER A 45 16.55 24.97 -6.99
CA SER A 45 17.53 24.28 -6.15
C SER A 45 17.65 24.80 -4.71
N SER A 46 17.10 25.98 -4.41
CA SER A 46 17.02 26.49 -3.04
C SER A 46 15.91 25.80 -2.23
N CYS A 47 14.82 25.42 -2.90
CA CYS A 47 13.63 24.83 -2.29
C CYS A 47 13.50 23.32 -2.53
N ILE A 48 14.04 22.79 -3.63
CA ILE A 48 13.85 21.41 -4.06
C ILE A 48 15.22 20.78 -4.30
N LYS A 49 15.59 19.81 -3.45
CA LYS A 49 16.89 19.12 -3.51
C LYS A 49 16.73 17.63 -3.66
N VAL A 50 17.75 16.99 -4.24
CA VAL A 50 17.89 15.54 -4.30
C VAL A 50 19.12 15.15 -3.49
N VAL A 51 18.96 14.19 -2.59
CA VAL A 51 20.06 13.58 -1.85
C VAL A 51 20.13 12.12 -2.26
N GLU A 52 21.16 11.77 -3.03
CA GLU A 52 21.46 10.39 -3.38
C GLU A 52 22.29 9.75 -2.25
N GLY A 53 22.12 8.45 -2.05
CA GLY A 53 22.81 7.72 -1.00
C GLY A 53 22.04 6.50 -0.53
N ALA A 54 22.59 5.77 0.43
CA ALA A 54 22.00 4.57 0.99
C ALA A 54 21.54 4.84 2.43
N VAL A 55 21.86 3.92 3.35
CA VAL A 55 21.42 3.98 4.75
C VAL A 55 22.00 5.18 5.48
N ALA A 56 23.29 5.51 5.29
CA ALA A 56 23.96 6.57 6.04
C ALA A 56 23.33 7.95 5.77
N GLU A 57 23.10 8.27 4.50
CA GLU A 57 22.48 9.53 4.08
C GLU A 57 21.00 9.57 4.50
N THR A 58 20.27 8.45 4.41
CA THR A 58 18.89 8.37 4.94
C THR A 58 18.85 8.59 6.45
N SER A 59 19.77 8.01 7.22
CA SER A 59 19.86 8.23 8.66
C SER A 59 20.15 9.69 8.99
N ALA A 60 21.12 10.31 8.32
CA ALA A 60 21.45 11.71 8.51
C ALA A 60 20.27 12.65 8.16
N LEU A 61 19.51 12.35 7.10
CA LEU A 61 18.29 13.07 6.76
C LEU A 61 17.22 12.91 7.86
N LEU A 62 17.01 11.71 8.37
CA LEU A 62 16.00 11.42 9.41
C LEU A 62 16.35 12.04 10.78
N GLU A 63 17.59 12.45 11.00
CA GLU A 63 18.00 13.21 12.19
C GLU A 63 17.57 14.68 12.13
N GLN A 64 17.36 15.23 10.93
CA GLN A 64 16.93 16.61 10.73
C GLN A 64 15.46 16.80 11.12
N LYS A 65 15.08 18.05 11.42
CA LYS A 65 13.69 18.42 11.70
C LYS A 65 12.93 18.65 10.38
N TRP A 66 11.88 17.87 10.16
CA TRP A 66 10.98 17.99 9.01
C TRP A 66 9.55 18.29 9.45
N ASP A 67 8.80 19.04 8.64
CA ASP A 67 7.38 19.30 8.89
C ASP A 67 6.49 18.12 8.43
N LYS A 68 6.97 17.30 7.50
CA LYS A 68 6.32 16.08 7.02
C LYS A 68 7.38 15.12 6.48
N ILE A 69 7.26 13.83 6.77
CA ILE A 69 8.04 12.78 6.11
C ILE A 69 7.09 11.88 5.31
N PHE A 70 7.39 11.70 4.03
CA PHE A 70 6.70 10.74 3.16
C PHE A 70 7.67 9.61 2.82
N PHE A 71 7.27 8.36 3.06
CA PHE A 71 8.10 7.20 2.82
C PHE A 71 7.32 6.11 2.08
N THR A 72 7.90 5.63 0.98
CA THR A 72 7.47 4.41 0.31
C THR A 72 8.60 3.39 0.35
N GLY A 73 8.30 2.17 0.77
CA GLY A 73 9.21 1.06 0.48
C GLY A 73 9.22 -0.10 1.44
N LYS A 74 10.11 -1.02 1.09
CA LYS A 74 10.43 -2.27 1.80
C LYS A 74 11.95 -2.42 1.79
N LEU A 75 12.56 -2.56 2.96
CA LEU A 75 13.96 -3.02 3.04
C LEU A 75 14.04 -4.21 3.99
N LEU A 76 14.44 -5.35 3.44
CA LEU A 76 14.76 -6.57 4.16
C LEU A 76 16.28 -6.71 4.17
N ARG A 77 16.95 -6.26 5.23
CA ARG A 77 18.32 -6.72 5.53
C ARG A 77 18.31 -7.59 6.78
N ALA A 78 18.61 -8.87 6.58
CA ALA A 78 18.94 -9.81 7.63
C ALA A 78 20.26 -9.39 8.28
N SER A 79 20.22 -9.28 9.61
CA SER A 79 21.33 -9.29 10.60
C SER A 79 20.94 -8.44 11.79
N LEU A 80 19.95 -8.90 12.57
CA LEU A 80 19.94 -8.90 14.04
C LEU A 80 18.68 -9.66 14.50
N SER A 81 18.87 -10.64 15.37
CA SER A 81 17.90 -11.65 15.82
C SER A 81 16.80 -11.10 16.76
N ILE A 82 16.02 -10.11 16.31
CA ILE A 82 14.80 -9.68 17.00
C ILE A 82 13.61 -9.74 16.04
N ILE A 83 12.61 -10.50 16.46
CA ILE A 83 11.39 -10.91 15.75
C ILE A 83 10.56 -9.68 15.38
N LEU A 84 10.78 -9.12 14.18
CA LEU A 84 9.88 -8.18 13.51
C LEU A 84 9.73 -8.62 12.05
N GLN A 85 9.10 -9.78 11.82
CA GLN A 85 8.72 -10.24 10.48
C GLN A 85 7.53 -9.41 10.00
N GLY A 86 7.72 -8.63 8.93
CA GLY A 86 6.65 -7.85 8.28
C GLY A 86 7.18 -6.81 7.30
N SER A 87 6.45 -6.59 6.20
CA SER A 87 6.61 -5.43 5.31
C SER A 87 6.39 -4.16 6.14
N GLY A 88 7.46 -3.46 6.53
CA GLY A 88 7.32 -2.27 7.38
C GLY A 88 8.47 -1.96 8.33
N ARG A 89 9.51 -2.79 8.39
CA ARG A 89 10.68 -2.54 9.27
C ARG A 89 11.27 -1.14 9.10
N VAL A 90 11.50 -0.68 7.87
CA VAL A 90 12.02 0.69 7.64
C VAL A 90 10.97 1.74 7.94
N GLY A 91 9.68 1.48 7.67
CA GLY A 91 8.59 2.37 8.08
C GLY A 91 8.60 2.63 9.59
N ARG A 92 8.83 1.60 10.41
CA ARG A 92 9.01 1.74 11.86
C ARG A 92 10.23 2.58 12.24
N ILE A 93 11.37 2.41 11.55
CA ILE A 93 12.57 3.23 11.76
C ILE A 93 12.31 4.70 11.43
N VAL A 94 11.65 4.96 10.30
CA VAL A 94 11.26 6.31 9.86
C VAL A 94 10.32 6.94 10.89
N MET A 95 9.29 6.22 11.33
CA MET A 95 8.33 6.71 12.32
C MET A 95 9.02 6.98 13.68
N ALA A 96 9.94 6.12 14.11
CA ALA A 96 10.70 6.32 15.34
C ALA A 96 11.62 7.55 15.26
N ALA A 97 12.23 7.83 14.11
CA ALA A 97 13.00 9.05 13.91
C ALA A 97 12.11 10.29 13.88
N ALA A 98 10.98 10.23 13.16
CA ALA A 98 9.99 11.31 13.09
C ALA A 98 9.41 11.68 14.47
N ALA A 99 9.23 10.70 15.35
CA ALA A 99 8.73 10.91 16.71
C ALA A 99 9.61 11.85 17.55
N LYS A 100 10.94 11.92 17.29
CA LYS A 100 11.86 12.83 17.99
C LYS A 100 11.50 14.31 17.80
N HIS A 101 10.87 14.64 16.67
CA HIS A 101 10.50 16.00 16.28
C HIS A 101 8.98 16.22 16.20
N LEU A 102 8.19 15.21 16.62
CA LEU A 102 6.73 15.17 16.44
C LEU A 102 6.31 15.38 14.98
N THR A 103 7.13 14.90 14.04
CA THR A 103 6.89 15.05 12.61
C THR A 103 5.79 14.08 12.15
N PRO A 104 4.70 14.56 11.52
CA PRO A 104 3.72 13.68 10.91
C PRO A 104 4.34 12.87 9.76
N VAL A 105 3.93 11.62 9.61
CA VAL A 105 4.41 10.73 8.54
C VAL A 105 3.28 10.33 7.59
N ALA A 106 3.65 9.97 6.36
CA ALA A 106 2.85 9.14 5.46
C ALA A 106 3.71 7.94 5.06
N LEU A 107 3.23 6.73 5.34
CA LEU A 107 3.97 5.49 5.14
C LEU A 107 3.19 4.61 4.15
N GLU A 108 3.77 4.41 2.97
CA GLU A 108 3.27 3.52 1.92
C GLU A 108 4.08 2.22 1.95
N LEU A 109 3.52 1.15 2.55
CA LEU A 109 4.20 -0.12 2.75
C LEU A 109 3.65 -1.19 1.80
N GLY A 110 3.70 -2.46 2.18
CA GLY A 110 3.42 -3.59 1.27
C GLY A 110 2.36 -4.56 1.76
N GLY A 111 2.26 -5.69 1.07
CA GLY A 111 1.35 -6.80 1.33
C GLY A 111 0.06 -6.72 0.50
N ASN A 112 -0.36 -7.82 -0.12
CA ASN A 112 -1.63 -7.92 -0.88
C ASN A 112 -2.27 -9.29 -0.75
N VAL A 113 -3.56 -9.36 -1.07
CA VAL A 113 -4.27 -10.63 -1.24
C VAL A 113 -5.21 -10.59 -2.43
N GLN A 114 -5.43 -11.72 -3.08
CA GLN A 114 -6.42 -11.87 -4.14
C GLN A 114 -7.37 -13.05 -3.87
N LEU A 115 -8.66 -12.84 -4.11
CA LEU A 115 -9.72 -13.86 -4.12
C LEU A 115 -10.32 -13.96 -5.52
N SER A 116 -10.48 -15.18 -6.03
CA SER A 116 -10.97 -15.39 -7.39
C SER A 116 -12.07 -16.45 -7.50
N LEU A 117 -13.16 -16.12 -8.19
CA LEU A 117 -14.36 -16.98 -8.26
C LEU A 117 -15.05 -17.13 -9.63
N ILE A 118 -14.71 -16.42 -10.72
CA ILE A 118 -15.49 -16.52 -11.99
C ILE A 118 -14.63 -16.57 -13.27
N GLN A 119 -15.22 -17.18 -14.32
CA GLN A 119 -14.67 -17.66 -15.60
C GLN A 119 -14.15 -16.63 -16.63
N THR A 120 -13.09 -17.09 -17.33
CA THR A 120 -12.54 -16.73 -18.67
C THR A 120 -12.03 -15.32 -18.93
N LEU A 121 -12.82 -14.25 -18.80
CA LEU A 121 -12.41 -12.92 -19.30
C LEU A 121 -11.51 -12.10 -18.36
N ILE A 122 -11.13 -12.68 -17.23
CA ILE A 122 -10.40 -11.99 -16.15
C ILE A 122 -8.96 -12.49 -15.97
N TYR A 123 -8.58 -13.60 -16.60
CA TYR A 123 -7.25 -14.20 -16.43
C TYR A 123 -6.11 -13.27 -16.84
N PRO A 124 -6.22 -12.50 -17.95
CA PRO A 124 -5.23 -11.47 -18.29
C PRO A 124 -5.08 -10.40 -17.20
N ARG A 125 -6.16 -10.06 -16.48
CA ARG A 125 -6.11 -9.05 -15.41
C ARG A 125 -5.30 -9.57 -14.22
N ILE A 126 -5.55 -10.81 -13.82
CA ILE A 126 -4.81 -11.49 -12.74
C ILE A 126 -3.33 -11.62 -13.10
N ALA A 127 -3.04 -12.18 -14.28
CA ALA A 127 -1.68 -12.37 -14.74
C ALA A 127 -0.95 -11.03 -14.93
N GLY A 128 -1.64 -10.00 -15.44
CA GLY A 128 -1.08 -8.67 -15.66
C GLY A 128 -0.76 -7.96 -14.34
N GLY A 129 -1.66 -8.07 -13.35
CA GLY A 129 -1.41 -7.58 -12.00
C GLY A 129 -0.20 -8.23 -11.34
N LYS A 130 0.09 -9.50 -11.62
CA LYS A 130 1.25 -10.20 -11.06
C LYS A 130 2.52 -9.99 -11.87
N TRP A 131 2.57 -10.44 -13.11
CA TRP A 131 3.83 -10.56 -13.86
C TRP A 131 4.10 -9.37 -14.78
N ALA A 132 3.08 -8.80 -15.44
CA ALA A 132 3.28 -7.58 -16.23
C ALA A 132 3.62 -6.38 -15.33
N SER A 133 3.19 -6.41 -14.07
CA SER A 133 3.56 -5.43 -13.04
C SER A 133 4.97 -5.66 -12.49
N ASN A 134 5.98 -5.36 -13.31
CA ASN A 134 7.41 -5.43 -12.95
C ASN A 134 7.85 -6.80 -12.41
N ASN A 135 7.33 -7.88 -13.01
CA ASN A 135 7.57 -9.27 -12.62
C ASN A 135 7.25 -9.55 -11.13
N GLY A 136 6.16 -8.95 -10.63
CA GLY A 136 5.67 -9.11 -9.26
C GLY A 136 6.35 -8.22 -8.23
N GLN A 137 7.28 -7.37 -8.64
CA GLN A 137 7.98 -6.41 -7.77
C GLN A 137 7.18 -5.11 -7.64
N ALA A 138 5.95 -5.22 -7.16
CA ALA A 138 5.07 -4.08 -6.90
C ALA A 138 4.28 -4.30 -5.60
N CYS A 139 4.17 -3.26 -4.77
CA CYS A 139 3.46 -3.33 -3.48
C CYS A 139 1.96 -3.59 -3.61
N ILE A 140 1.42 -3.57 -4.83
CA ILE A 140 0.02 -3.86 -5.17
C ILE A 140 -0.13 -5.09 -6.08
N ALA A 141 0.96 -5.78 -6.43
CA ALA A 141 0.87 -7.02 -7.19
C ALA A 141 0.19 -8.10 -6.32
N PRO A 142 -0.70 -8.95 -6.90
CA PRO A 142 -1.26 -10.09 -6.20
C PRO A 142 -0.16 -10.94 -5.54
N ASP A 143 -0.21 -11.08 -4.22
CA ASP A 143 0.79 -11.86 -3.51
C ASP A 143 0.43 -13.35 -3.56
N TYR A 144 -0.83 -13.68 -3.25
CA TYR A 144 -1.40 -15.02 -3.36
C TYR A 144 -2.87 -14.96 -3.80
N ILE A 145 -3.36 -16.08 -4.36
CA ILE A 145 -4.76 -16.27 -4.76
C ILE A 145 -5.44 -17.27 -3.84
N ILE A 146 -6.69 -17.00 -3.49
CA ILE A 146 -7.59 -17.97 -2.88
C ILE A 146 -8.72 -18.28 -3.86
N THR A 147 -8.98 -19.56 -4.11
CA THR A 147 -10.05 -20.01 -5.01
C THR A 147 -10.64 -21.36 -4.59
N THR A 148 -11.69 -21.85 -5.26
CA THR A 148 -12.23 -23.19 -4.98
C THR A 148 -11.40 -24.29 -5.63
N LYS A 149 -11.40 -25.48 -5.02
CA LYS A 149 -10.76 -26.69 -5.59
C LYS A 149 -11.19 -26.95 -7.04
N ASP A 150 -12.48 -26.83 -7.34
CA ASP A 150 -13.03 -27.07 -8.68
C ASP A 150 -12.61 -26.01 -9.71
N PHE A 151 -12.24 -24.80 -9.27
CA PHE A 151 -11.86 -23.71 -10.16
C PHE A 151 -10.35 -23.60 -10.36
N ALA A 152 -9.54 -24.07 -9.41
CA ALA A 152 -8.08 -23.95 -9.47
C ALA A 152 -7.48 -24.48 -10.78
N PRO A 153 -7.84 -25.67 -11.31
CA PRO A 153 -7.28 -26.15 -12.58
C PRO A 153 -7.55 -25.20 -13.76
N LYS A 154 -8.79 -24.68 -13.86
CA LYS A 154 -9.19 -23.75 -14.92
C LYS A 154 -8.43 -22.44 -14.86
N LEU A 155 -8.23 -21.93 -13.64
CA LEU A 155 -7.42 -20.73 -13.41
C LEU A 155 -5.97 -20.97 -13.83
N ILE A 156 -5.38 -22.08 -13.38
CA ILE A 156 -3.98 -22.44 -13.67
C ILE A 156 -3.74 -22.53 -15.17
N ASP A 157 -4.58 -23.25 -15.89
CA ASP A 157 -4.42 -23.46 -17.33
C ASP A 157 -4.51 -22.14 -18.10
N ALA A 158 -5.43 -21.26 -17.69
CA ALA A 158 -5.53 -19.95 -18.29
C ALA A 158 -4.34 -19.05 -17.97
N LEU A 159 -3.85 -19.04 -16.72
CA LEU A 159 -2.64 -18.27 -16.37
C LEU A 159 -1.43 -18.76 -17.17
N LYS A 160 -1.26 -20.07 -17.35
CA LYS A 160 -0.20 -20.66 -18.20
C LYS A 160 -0.33 -20.17 -19.64
N HIS A 161 -1.54 -20.17 -20.19
CA HIS A 161 -1.80 -19.69 -21.54
C HIS A 161 -1.43 -18.20 -21.71
N GLU A 162 -1.85 -17.33 -20.79
CA GLU A 162 -1.48 -15.91 -20.84
C GLU A 162 0.03 -15.69 -20.73
N LEU A 163 0.71 -16.45 -19.86
CA LEU A 163 2.16 -16.37 -19.69
C LEU A 163 2.93 -16.77 -20.94
N GLU A 164 2.55 -17.88 -21.60
CA GLU A 164 3.15 -18.29 -22.86
C GLU A 164 2.86 -17.28 -23.98
N ALA A 165 1.66 -16.69 -24.01
CA ALA A 165 1.30 -15.66 -24.98
C ALA A 165 2.15 -14.38 -24.85
N TRP A 166 2.51 -13.98 -23.62
CA TRP A 166 3.25 -12.74 -23.37
C TRP A 166 4.77 -12.93 -23.39
N TYR A 167 5.26 -14.03 -22.83
CA TYR A 167 6.69 -14.26 -22.63
C TYR A 167 7.26 -15.38 -23.51
N GLY A 168 6.41 -16.08 -24.27
CA GLY A 168 6.82 -17.23 -25.06
C GLY A 168 7.04 -18.49 -24.23
N LYS A 169 7.49 -19.56 -24.90
CA LYS A 169 7.76 -20.87 -24.28
C LYS A 169 8.94 -20.84 -23.31
N ASP A 170 9.94 -20.01 -23.59
CA ASP A 170 11.05 -19.74 -22.68
C ASP A 170 10.97 -18.29 -22.18
N PRO A 171 10.34 -18.06 -21.02
CA PRO A 171 10.14 -16.71 -20.51
C PRO A 171 11.47 -16.00 -20.19
N LEU A 172 12.56 -16.75 -19.95
CA LEU A 172 13.85 -16.13 -19.65
C LEU A 172 14.46 -15.43 -20.87
N GLU A 173 14.10 -15.84 -22.08
CA GLU A 173 14.54 -15.18 -23.33
C GLU A 173 13.67 -13.97 -23.71
N SER A 174 12.52 -13.79 -23.06
CA SER A 174 11.65 -12.64 -23.32
C SER A 174 12.33 -11.31 -22.99
N LYS A 175 12.13 -10.32 -23.86
CA LYS A 175 12.57 -8.94 -23.66
C LYS A 175 11.64 -8.16 -22.74
N ASP A 176 10.40 -8.63 -22.59
CA ASP A 176 9.36 -7.99 -21.78
C ASP A 176 9.35 -8.50 -20.33
N LEU A 177 10.13 -9.54 -20.02
CA LEU A 177 10.30 -10.03 -18.66
C LEU A 177 11.25 -9.12 -17.86
N ALA A 178 10.72 -8.47 -16.83
CA ALA A 178 11.52 -7.64 -15.95
C ALA A 178 12.49 -8.48 -15.08
N HIS A 179 13.68 -7.93 -14.88
CA HIS A 179 14.72 -8.53 -14.04
C HIS A 179 14.42 -8.30 -12.56
N ILE A 180 14.90 -9.20 -11.71
CA ILE A 180 14.90 -8.99 -10.26
C ILE A 180 15.92 -7.92 -9.91
N VAL A 181 15.51 -6.97 -9.06
CA VAL A 181 16.25 -5.72 -8.80
C VAL A 181 17.73 -5.91 -8.42
N ASN A 182 18.08 -6.99 -7.72
CA ASN A 182 19.46 -7.33 -7.37
C ASN A 182 19.60 -8.81 -6.97
N SER A 183 20.85 -9.25 -6.79
CA SER A 183 21.21 -10.61 -6.40
C SER A 183 20.68 -11.04 -5.03
N ASN A 184 20.53 -10.12 -4.07
CA ASN A 184 19.97 -10.44 -2.74
C ASN A 184 18.48 -10.76 -2.83
N HIS A 185 17.71 -9.96 -3.58
CA HIS A 185 16.29 -10.24 -3.83
C HIS A 185 16.11 -11.52 -4.63
N PHE A 186 16.98 -11.78 -5.60
CA PHE A 186 16.99 -13.03 -6.36
C PHE A 186 17.23 -14.23 -5.44
N ALA A 187 18.27 -14.19 -4.60
CA ALA A 187 18.59 -15.25 -3.67
C ALA A 187 17.47 -15.51 -2.65
N ARG A 188 16.79 -14.45 -2.18
CA ARG A 188 15.61 -14.58 -1.32
C ARG A 188 14.48 -15.32 -2.03
N LEU A 189 14.14 -14.92 -3.26
CA LEU A 189 13.09 -15.58 -4.05
C LEU A 189 13.43 -17.05 -4.33
N ALA A 190 14.71 -17.33 -4.63
CA ALA A 190 15.17 -18.71 -4.79
C ALA A 190 14.98 -19.51 -3.49
N LYS A 191 15.36 -18.94 -2.33
CA LYS A 191 15.15 -19.58 -1.02
C LYS A 191 13.68 -19.87 -0.73
N LEU A 192 12.75 -18.97 -1.08
CA LEU A 192 11.31 -19.22 -0.92
C LEU A 192 10.84 -20.41 -1.76
N LEU A 193 11.40 -20.57 -2.96
CA LEU A 193 11.01 -21.61 -3.90
C LEU A 193 11.68 -22.97 -3.59
N ASP A 194 12.89 -22.93 -3.03
CA ASP A 194 13.68 -24.11 -2.67
C ASP A 194 13.35 -24.64 -1.26
N ASP A 195 12.45 -23.99 -0.52
CA ASP A 195 11.90 -24.50 0.74
C ASP A 195 11.26 -25.88 0.52
N ASP A 196 11.59 -26.85 1.38
CA ASP A 196 11.12 -28.25 1.27
C ASP A 196 9.60 -28.37 1.25
N LYS A 197 8.87 -27.44 1.89
CA LYS A 197 7.40 -27.39 1.89
C LYS A 197 6.82 -26.83 0.58
N VAL A 198 7.63 -26.15 -0.23
CA VAL A 198 7.21 -25.38 -1.42
C VAL A 198 7.68 -26.02 -2.72
N SER A 199 8.89 -26.58 -2.76
CA SER A 199 9.52 -27.08 -3.99
C SER A 199 8.67 -28.12 -4.73
N GLY A 200 8.01 -29.02 -4.00
CA GLY A 200 7.07 -30.01 -4.55
C GLY A 200 5.70 -29.47 -4.98
N LYS A 201 5.45 -28.16 -4.81
CA LYS A 201 4.17 -27.50 -5.10
C LYS A 201 4.20 -26.66 -6.38
N ILE A 202 5.33 -26.66 -7.08
CA ILE A 202 5.50 -25.94 -8.35
C ILE A 202 4.71 -26.65 -9.45
N ILE A 203 3.77 -25.94 -10.06
CA ILE A 203 2.92 -26.46 -11.16
C ILE A 203 3.17 -25.78 -12.51
N HIS A 204 3.93 -24.68 -12.50
CA HIS A 204 4.40 -23.97 -13.67
C HIS A 204 5.59 -23.08 -13.31
N GLY A 205 6.53 -22.93 -14.24
CA GLY A 205 7.68 -22.03 -14.08
C GLY A 205 8.82 -22.62 -13.25
N GLY A 206 9.46 -21.76 -12.46
CA GLY A 206 10.59 -22.10 -11.59
C GLY A 206 11.97 -21.98 -12.23
N GLN A 207 12.06 -21.71 -13.54
CA GLN A 207 13.31 -21.43 -14.24
C GLN A 207 13.92 -20.12 -13.75
N ARG A 208 15.24 -20.12 -13.65
CA ARG A 208 16.02 -19.08 -12.98
C ARG A 208 17.35 -18.89 -13.69
N ASP A 209 17.66 -17.64 -14.03
CA ASP A 209 18.97 -17.24 -14.49
C ASP A 209 19.55 -16.21 -13.51
N LYS A 210 20.45 -16.70 -12.67
CA LYS A 210 21.13 -15.89 -11.65
C LYS A 210 22.09 -14.87 -12.28
N ALA A 211 22.70 -15.18 -13.42
CA ALA A 211 23.68 -14.30 -14.06
C ALA A 211 22.99 -13.03 -14.59
N ASN A 212 21.80 -13.20 -15.18
CA ASN A 212 21.00 -12.07 -15.67
C ASN A 212 19.93 -11.58 -14.70
N LEU A 213 19.81 -12.17 -13.50
CA LEU A 213 18.77 -11.89 -12.51
C LEU A 213 17.34 -12.07 -13.06
N LYS A 214 17.14 -13.02 -13.97
CA LYS A 214 15.82 -13.34 -14.52
C LYS A 214 15.21 -14.52 -13.79
N PHE A 215 13.93 -14.39 -13.44
CA PHE A 215 13.21 -15.41 -12.69
C PHE A 215 11.83 -15.57 -13.35
N ALA A 216 11.55 -16.78 -13.84
CA ALA A 216 10.36 -17.05 -14.62
C ALA A 216 9.08 -16.90 -13.78
N PRO A 217 7.96 -16.45 -14.38
CA PRO A 217 6.64 -16.55 -13.79
C PRO A 217 6.37 -17.94 -13.22
N THR A 218 6.10 -18.04 -11.92
CA THR A 218 6.01 -19.32 -11.21
C THR A 218 4.68 -19.42 -10.47
N ILE A 219 3.97 -20.53 -10.68
CA ILE A 219 2.68 -20.80 -10.02
C ILE A 219 2.88 -21.96 -9.05
N LEU A 220 2.40 -21.78 -7.82
CA LEU A 220 2.45 -22.78 -6.74
C LEU A 220 1.02 -23.15 -6.37
N LEU A 221 0.73 -24.43 -6.17
CA LEU A 221 -0.62 -24.89 -5.78
C LEU A 221 -0.58 -25.55 -4.40
N ASP A 222 -1.48 -25.11 -3.52
CA ASP A 222 -1.68 -25.65 -2.17
C ASP A 222 -0.37 -25.80 -1.38
N VAL A 223 0.37 -24.68 -1.30
CA VAL A 223 1.50 -24.53 -0.39
C VAL A 223 0.99 -24.47 1.06
N PRO A 224 1.70 -25.08 2.03
CA PRO A 224 1.32 -24.98 3.44
C PRO A 224 1.27 -23.54 3.92
N GLU A 225 0.29 -23.19 4.76
CA GLU A 225 0.15 -21.83 5.28
C GLU A 225 1.35 -21.36 6.11
N ASP A 226 2.05 -22.29 6.77
CA ASP A 226 3.23 -22.03 7.58
C ASP A 226 4.55 -22.02 6.78
N SER A 227 4.48 -22.12 5.45
CA SER A 227 5.63 -22.03 4.57
C SER A 227 6.18 -20.59 4.47
N LEU A 228 7.47 -20.45 4.16
CA LEU A 228 8.10 -19.14 4.05
C LEU A 228 7.43 -18.25 3.00
N VAL A 229 6.95 -18.83 1.90
CA VAL A 229 6.28 -18.07 0.81
C VAL A 229 4.94 -17.47 1.22
N MET A 230 4.30 -17.99 2.28
CA MET A 230 3.04 -17.49 2.81
C MET A 230 3.18 -16.57 4.04
N ASN A 231 4.38 -16.52 4.64
CA ASN A 231 4.69 -15.75 5.85
C ASN A 231 5.40 -14.42 5.57
N GLU A 232 5.94 -14.25 4.38
CA GLU A 232 6.60 -13.01 3.95
C GLU A 232 6.01 -12.55 2.61
N GLU A 233 5.84 -11.24 2.43
CA GLU A 233 5.43 -10.68 1.14
C GLU A 233 6.45 -11.08 0.06
N ILE A 234 5.94 -11.68 -1.03
CA ILE A 234 6.75 -12.32 -2.06
C ILE A 234 7.54 -11.29 -2.84
N PHE A 235 6.90 -10.21 -3.30
CA PHE A 235 7.55 -9.14 -4.08
C PHE A 235 8.44 -9.67 -5.21
N GLY A 236 7.84 -10.50 -6.07
CA GLY A 236 8.50 -11.24 -7.14
C GLY A 236 7.52 -12.18 -7.86
N PRO A 237 8.02 -13.04 -8.77
CA PRO A 237 7.20 -13.74 -9.75
C PRO A 237 6.51 -15.01 -9.25
N LEU A 238 6.55 -15.29 -7.94
CA LEU A 238 5.92 -16.48 -7.36
C LEU A 238 4.46 -16.16 -7.01
N LEU A 239 3.53 -17.00 -7.44
CA LEU A 239 2.10 -16.85 -7.18
C LEU A 239 1.54 -18.13 -6.56
N PRO A 240 1.43 -18.19 -5.22
CA PRO A 240 0.68 -19.23 -4.53
C PRO A 240 -0.81 -19.15 -4.82
N ILE A 241 -1.41 -20.31 -5.09
CA ILE A 241 -2.85 -20.52 -5.20
C ILE A 241 -3.25 -21.47 -4.08
N LEU A 242 -4.09 -20.97 -3.18
CA LEU A 242 -4.69 -21.72 -2.08
C LEU A 242 -6.11 -22.13 -2.46
N THR A 243 -6.44 -23.40 -2.21
CA THR A 243 -7.80 -23.89 -2.42
C THR A 243 -8.61 -23.92 -1.12
N VAL A 244 -9.87 -23.49 -1.21
CA VAL A 244 -10.87 -23.58 -0.14
C VAL A 244 -12.11 -24.31 -0.64
N ASP A 245 -12.94 -24.83 0.27
CA ASP A 245 -14.21 -25.46 -0.12
C ASP A 245 -15.24 -24.40 -0.50
N LYS A 246 -15.33 -23.31 0.27
CA LYS A 246 -16.16 -22.13 -0.02
C LYS A 246 -15.36 -20.86 0.11
N LEU A 247 -15.57 -19.88 -0.76
CA LEU A 247 -14.84 -18.60 -0.63
C LEU A 247 -15.31 -17.76 0.54
N GLU A 248 -16.51 -17.98 1.07
CA GLU A 248 -16.92 -17.32 2.29
C GLU A 248 -15.98 -17.64 3.47
N ASP A 249 -15.39 -18.84 3.48
CA ASP A 249 -14.44 -19.30 4.50
C ASP A 249 -13.08 -18.58 4.37
N SER A 250 -12.77 -18.06 3.18
CA SER A 250 -11.53 -17.33 2.93
C SER A 250 -11.45 -15.98 3.63
N PHE A 251 -12.60 -15.39 4.02
CA PHE A 251 -12.61 -14.10 4.69
C PHE A 251 -11.96 -14.17 6.08
N ASP A 252 -12.14 -15.26 6.81
CA ASP A 252 -11.53 -15.44 8.13
C ASP A 252 -10.00 -15.64 7.98
N MET A 253 -9.57 -16.39 6.96
CA MET A 253 -8.15 -16.53 6.61
C MET A 253 -7.50 -15.19 6.23
N ILE A 254 -8.22 -14.28 5.57
CA ILE A 254 -7.70 -12.96 5.21
C ILE A 254 -7.67 -12.02 6.42
N THR A 255 -8.77 -11.98 7.18
CA THR A 255 -8.91 -11.06 8.32
C THR A 255 -8.07 -11.46 9.53
N SER A 256 -7.71 -12.75 9.65
CA SER A 256 -6.72 -13.21 10.62
C SER A 256 -5.29 -12.82 10.26
N ARG A 257 -5.03 -12.47 9.00
CA ARG A 257 -3.76 -11.90 8.54
C ARG A 257 -3.76 -10.38 8.71
N GLY A 258 -2.60 -9.77 8.59
CA GLY A 258 -2.47 -8.31 8.60
C GLY A 258 -3.26 -7.65 7.46
N LYS A 259 -3.61 -6.37 7.63
CA LYS A 259 -4.38 -5.60 6.64
C LYS A 259 -3.51 -5.28 5.41
N PRO A 260 -3.83 -5.82 4.22
CA PRO A 260 -3.01 -5.61 3.02
C PRO A 260 -3.16 -4.19 2.46
N LEU A 261 -2.21 -3.79 1.62
CA LEU A 261 -2.30 -2.55 0.85
C LEU A 261 -3.43 -2.64 -0.18
N ALA A 262 -3.51 -3.73 -0.93
CA ALA A 262 -4.63 -4.00 -1.83
C ALA A 262 -5.24 -5.38 -1.61
N ALA A 263 -6.56 -5.47 -1.75
CA ALA A 263 -7.27 -6.74 -1.86
C ALA A 263 -8.19 -6.79 -3.09
N TYR A 264 -8.17 -7.93 -3.77
CA TYR A 264 -8.85 -8.10 -5.05
C TYR A 264 -9.90 -9.19 -4.96
N LEU A 265 -11.10 -8.95 -5.50
CA LEU A 265 -12.16 -9.96 -5.58
C LEU A 265 -12.69 -10.07 -7.01
N PHE A 266 -12.60 -11.26 -7.58
CA PHE A 266 -13.17 -11.56 -8.90
C PHE A 266 -14.46 -12.37 -8.76
N THR A 267 -15.61 -11.71 -8.95
CA THR A 267 -16.93 -12.34 -8.90
C THR A 267 -18.02 -11.49 -9.57
N ASN A 268 -19.12 -12.12 -9.94
CA ASN A 268 -20.38 -11.49 -10.36
C ASN A 268 -21.44 -11.57 -9.26
N ASN A 269 -21.19 -12.31 -8.18
CA ASN A 269 -22.11 -12.42 -7.06
C ASN A 269 -22.15 -11.10 -6.27
N LYS A 270 -23.26 -10.37 -6.36
CA LYS A 270 -23.47 -9.08 -5.68
C LYS A 270 -23.33 -9.20 -4.15
N LYS A 271 -23.90 -10.24 -3.53
CA LYS A 271 -23.83 -10.44 -2.08
C LYS A 271 -22.38 -10.65 -1.63
N LEU A 272 -21.60 -11.37 -2.43
CA LEU A 272 -20.19 -11.60 -2.11
C LEU A 272 -19.36 -10.31 -2.23
N LYS A 273 -19.61 -9.47 -3.25
CA LYS A 273 -18.99 -8.14 -3.38
C LYS A 273 -19.27 -7.27 -2.15
N GLU A 274 -20.53 -7.18 -1.75
CA GLU A 274 -20.94 -6.39 -0.58
C GLU A 274 -20.33 -6.92 0.72
N LYS A 275 -20.31 -8.24 0.91
CA LYS A 275 -19.69 -8.87 2.08
C LYS A 275 -18.18 -8.61 2.11
N PHE A 276 -17.48 -8.79 1.00
CA PHE A 276 -16.04 -8.52 0.90
C PHE A 276 -15.69 -7.08 1.26
N VAL A 277 -16.40 -6.09 0.69
CA VAL A 277 -16.18 -4.66 0.97
C VAL A 277 -16.45 -4.32 2.43
N LYS A 278 -17.42 -4.98 3.08
CA LYS A 278 -17.76 -4.73 4.49
C LYS A 278 -16.81 -5.42 5.47
N THR A 279 -16.26 -6.57 5.10
CA THR A 279 -15.52 -7.44 6.02
C THR A 279 -14.00 -7.27 5.89
N VAL A 280 -13.47 -7.08 4.68
CA VAL A 280 -12.02 -7.01 4.45
C VAL A 280 -11.52 -5.57 4.61
N SER A 281 -10.61 -5.36 5.56
CA SER A 281 -9.91 -4.09 5.76
C SER A 281 -8.59 -4.11 4.98
N ALA A 282 -8.47 -3.23 3.98
CA ALA A 282 -7.28 -3.05 3.16
C ALA A 282 -7.10 -1.56 2.82
N GLY A 283 -5.95 -1.17 2.28
CA GLY A 283 -5.72 0.18 1.78
C GLY A 283 -6.65 0.53 0.59
N GLY A 284 -6.74 -0.39 -0.37
CA GLY A 284 -7.66 -0.33 -1.51
C GLY A 284 -8.30 -1.68 -1.82
N LEU A 285 -9.53 -1.65 -2.33
CA LEU A 285 -10.26 -2.84 -2.80
C LEU A 285 -10.59 -2.70 -4.27
N VAL A 286 -10.39 -3.75 -5.06
CA VAL A 286 -10.80 -3.78 -6.47
C VAL A 286 -11.65 -5.00 -6.76
N ILE A 287 -12.77 -4.78 -7.44
CA ILE A 287 -13.66 -5.84 -7.91
C ILE A 287 -13.42 -6.07 -9.39
N ASN A 288 -13.17 -7.33 -9.76
CA ASN A 288 -12.95 -7.79 -11.13
C ASN A 288 -11.75 -7.17 -11.86
N ASP A 289 -10.80 -6.59 -11.13
CA ASP A 289 -9.54 -6.12 -11.70
C ASP A 289 -8.43 -6.13 -10.65
N THR A 290 -7.20 -5.84 -11.07
CA THR A 290 -6.04 -5.65 -10.20
C THR A 290 -5.35 -4.36 -10.58
N VAL A 291 -4.61 -3.74 -9.65
CA VAL A 291 -3.72 -2.59 -9.88
C VAL A 291 -4.43 -1.29 -10.31
N LEU A 292 -5.49 -1.31 -11.11
CA LEU A 292 -6.10 -0.13 -11.74
C LEU A 292 -6.55 0.98 -10.78
N HIS A 293 -6.95 0.64 -9.55
CA HIS A 293 -7.26 1.65 -8.53
C HIS A 293 -6.11 2.62 -8.25
N PHE A 294 -4.85 2.19 -8.46
CA PHE A 294 -3.67 3.04 -8.39
C PHE A 294 -3.64 4.15 -9.45
N ALA A 295 -4.28 3.93 -10.62
CA ALA A 295 -4.32 4.91 -11.69
C ALA A 295 -5.49 5.91 -11.55
N GLU A 296 -6.45 5.63 -10.67
CA GLU A 296 -7.63 6.45 -10.47
C GLU A 296 -7.34 7.60 -9.49
N LYS A 297 -7.10 8.80 -10.05
CA LYS A 297 -6.70 9.99 -9.27
C LYS A 297 -7.80 10.52 -8.33
N THR A 298 -9.04 10.07 -8.48
CA THR A 298 -10.15 10.42 -7.57
C THR A 298 -10.23 9.52 -6.34
N LEU A 299 -9.45 8.44 -6.30
CA LEU A 299 -9.31 7.58 -5.11
C LEU A 299 -8.05 7.94 -4.32
N PRO A 300 -8.11 7.95 -2.98
CA PRO A 300 -6.91 8.04 -2.18
C PRO A 300 -6.13 6.73 -2.29
N PHE A 301 -4.82 6.82 -2.53
CA PHE A 301 -3.93 5.68 -2.49
C PHE A 301 -3.13 5.71 -1.19
N GLY A 302 -3.24 4.65 -0.38
CA GLY A 302 -2.61 4.56 0.93
C GLY A 302 -2.91 3.26 1.65
N GLY A 303 -2.05 2.88 2.60
CA GLY A 303 -2.22 1.68 3.42
C GLY A 303 -3.01 1.89 4.71
N VAL A 304 -3.26 0.79 5.44
CA VAL A 304 -3.88 0.79 6.76
C VAL A 304 -3.23 -0.26 7.67
N GLY A 305 -2.79 0.15 8.87
CA GLY A 305 -2.08 -0.75 9.77
C GLY A 305 -0.67 -1.07 9.26
N GLU A 306 -0.31 -2.35 9.15
CA GLU A 306 1.03 -2.75 8.69
C GLU A 306 1.30 -2.43 7.21
N SER A 307 0.25 -2.24 6.39
CA SER A 307 0.42 -1.78 5.00
C SER A 307 0.64 -0.27 4.87
N GLY A 308 0.44 0.51 5.94
CA GLY A 308 0.74 1.93 5.92
C GLY A 308 -0.17 2.82 6.76
N MET A 309 0.11 4.13 6.67
CA MET A 309 -0.74 5.18 7.22
C MET A 309 -0.63 6.47 6.40
N GLY A 310 -1.73 7.22 6.31
CA GLY A 310 -1.83 8.35 5.39
C GLY A 310 -2.18 7.88 3.96
N SER A 311 -2.43 8.83 3.08
CA SER A 311 -2.74 8.57 1.69
C SER A 311 -2.36 9.76 0.83
N TYR A 312 -2.20 9.53 -0.47
CA TYR A 312 -1.87 10.54 -1.46
C TYR A 312 -2.54 10.21 -2.81
N HIS A 313 -2.02 10.78 -3.90
CA HIS A 313 -2.55 10.93 -5.26
C HIS A 313 -3.47 12.12 -5.45
N GLY A 314 -3.28 12.84 -6.56
CA GLY A 314 -4.11 13.97 -6.95
C GLY A 314 -4.34 14.98 -5.81
N LYS A 315 -5.62 15.23 -5.49
CA LYS A 315 -6.01 16.13 -4.40
C LYS A 315 -5.54 15.63 -3.03
N PHE A 316 -5.48 14.33 -2.81
CA PHE A 316 -5.07 13.75 -1.53
C PHE A 316 -3.58 14.02 -1.26
N SER A 317 -2.73 14.09 -2.29
CA SER A 317 -1.34 14.54 -2.10
C SER A 317 -1.29 15.97 -1.58
N TYR A 318 -2.04 16.90 -2.19
CA TYR A 318 -2.11 18.29 -1.71
C TYR A 318 -2.57 18.35 -0.24
N GLU A 319 -3.59 17.57 0.11
CA GLU A 319 -4.09 17.48 1.49
C GLU A 319 -3.07 16.87 2.45
N ALA A 320 -2.32 15.85 2.02
CA ALA A 320 -1.30 15.17 2.83
C ALA A 320 -0.11 16.06 3.19
N PHE A 321 0.19 17.06 2.36
CA PHE A 321 1.25 18.04 2.53
C PHE A 321 0.74 19.43 2.94
N SER A 322 -0.53 19.55 3.35
CA SER A 322 -1.13 20.79 3.83
C SER A 322 -1.62 20.68 5.27
N HIS A 323 -1.60 21.78 6.02
CA HIS A 323 -2.32 21.90 7.28
C HIS A 323 -3.64 22.66 7.09
N ARG A 324 -4.76 21.98 7.36
CA ARG A 324 -6.10 22.59 7.33
C ARG A 324 -6.34 23.45 8.57
N LYS A 325 -5.97 24.73 8.50
CA LYS A 325 -6.12 25.69 9.59
C LYS A 325 -7.56 26.18 9.73
N SER A 326 -8.25 25.81 10.81
CA SER A 326 -9.55 26.38 11.17
C SER A 326 -9.42 27.83 11.63
N VAL A 327 -10.25 28.73 11.08
CA VAL A 327 -10.28 30.15 11.45
C VAL A 327 -11.72 30.57 11.72
N LEU A 328 -11.99 31.12 12.90
CA LEU A 328 -13.30 31.67 13.26
C LEU A 328 -13.19 33.19 13.44
N TYR A 329 -13.91 33.93 12.60
CA TYR A 329 -14.11 35.37 12.80
C TYR A 329 -15.41 35.57 13.58
N LYS A 330 -15.31 36.18 14.75
CA LYS A 330 -16.47 36.54 15.58
C LYS A 330 -16.56 38.05 15.70
N GLY A 331 -17.73 38.61 15.38
CA GLY A 331 -18.03 40.02 15.62
C GLY A 331 -18.24 40.32 17.10
N PHE A 332 -18.34 41.60 17.45
CA PHE A 332 -18.55 42.04 18.84
C PHE A 332 -19.99 41.85 19.35
N ALA A 333 -20.95 41.59 18.45
CA ALA A 333 -22.37 41.43 18.77
C ALA A 333 -22.81 39.96 18.81
N GLY A 334 -23.96 39.68 19.44
CA GLY A 334 -24.56 38.34 19.46
C GLY A 334 -23.83 37.34 20.36
N ASP A 335 -23.27 37.80 21.47
CA ASP A 335 -22.54 36.93 22.39
C ASP A 335 -23.47 36.20 23.38
N ALA A 336 -23.24 34.90 23.55
CA ALA A 336 -24.08 34.06 24.41
C ALA A 336 -23.64 34.21 25.88
N SER A 337 -24.34 35.04 26.65
CA SER A 337 -24.04 35.29 28.07
C SER A 337 -24.02 34.03 28.95
N ALA A 338 -24.69 32.96 28.50
CA ALA A 338 -24.70 31.65 29.14
C ALA A 338 -23.31 30.98 29.22
N ARG A 339 -22.36 31.38 28.36
CA ARG A 339 -20.99 30.87 28.37
C ARG A 339 -20.11 31.52 29.45
N TYR A 340 -20.61 32.55 30.13
CA TYR A 340 -19.85 33.32 31.12
C TYR A 340 -20.38 33.08 32.55
N PRO A 341 -19.48 32.96 33.54
CA PRO A 341 -19.83 32.93 34.95
C PRO A 341 -20.57 34.21 35.43
N PRO A 342 -21.29 34.16 36.57
CA PRO A 342 -21.59 32.96 37.35
C PRO A 342 -22.60 32.06 36.60
N TYR A 343 -22.44 30.74 36.78
CA TYR A 343 -23.29 29.74 36.15
C TYR A 343 -24.50 29.44 37.03
N SER A 344 -25.69 29.84 36.58
CA SER A 344 -26.96 29.41 37.16
C SER A 344 -27.48 28.17 36.45
N ASP A 345 -28.41 27.43 37.09
CA ASP A 345 -29.05 26.26 36.48
C ASP A 345 -29.66 26.57 35.11
N ARG A 346 -30.22 27.78 34.94
CA ARG A 346 -30.76 28.24 33.66
C ARG A 346 -29.68 28.38 32.58
N LYS A 347 -28.51 28.96 32.91
CA LYS A 347 -27.38 29.06 31.97
C LYS A 347 -26.84 27.69 31.60
N LEU A 348 -26.72 26.78 32.58
CA LEU A 348 -26.24 25.41 32.35
C LEU A 348 -27.22 24.60 31.48
N LYS A 349 -28.53 24.72 31.72
CA LYS A 349 -29.56 24.12 30.86
C LYS A 349 -29.50 24.65 29.43
N LEU A 350 -29.39 25.98 29.27
CA LEU A 350 -29.26 26.60 27.95
C LEU A 350 -27.98 26.15 27.23
N LEU A 351 -26.85 26.08 27.93
CA LEU A 351 -25.58 25.60 27.37
C LEU A 351 -25.67 24.11 26.97
N LYS A 352 -26.28 23.26 27.80
CA LYS A 352 -26.51 21.85 27.51
C LYS A 352 -27.41 21.65 26.29
N ALA A 353 -28.45 22.49 26.14
CA ALA A 353 -29.32 22.46 24.98
C ALA A 353 -28.64 22.93 23.68
N LEU A 354 -27.79 23.96 23.76
CA LEU A 354 -27.00 24.45 22.63
C LEU A 354 -25.96 23.41 22.18
N LEU A 355 -25.25 22.79 23.13
CA LEU A 355 -24.24 21.76 22.85
C LEU A 355 -24.87 20.46 22.32
N SER A 356 -26.10 20.13 22.72
CA SER A 356 -26.82 18.95 22.22
C SER A 356 -27.54 19.19 20.89
N GLY A 357 -27.58 20.43 20.40
CA GLY A 357 -28.31 20.80 19.18
C GLY A 357 -29.84 20.70 19.33
N SER A 358 -30.37 20.64 20.56
CA SER A 358 -31.80 20.49 20.81
C SER A 358 -32.52 21.83 20.65
N VAL A 359 -33.17 22.05 19.50
CA VAL A 359 -33.96 23.26 19.24
C VAL A 359 -35.06 23.43 20.29
N LEU A 360 -35.77 22.35 20.63
CA LEU A 360 -36.80 22.36 21.68
C LEU A 360 -36.18 22.67 23.06
N GLY A 361 -35.03 22.07 23.37
CA GLY A 361 -34.31 22.34 24.62
C GLY A 361 -33.84 23.79 24.74
N VAL A 362 -33.44 24.41 23.63
CA VAL A 362 -33.05 25.83 23.59
C VAL A 362 -34.26 26.72 23.83
N ILE A 363 -35.40 26.44 23.18
CA ILE A 363 -36.65 27.18 23.38
C ILE A 363 -37.11 27.07 24.85
N LEU A 364 -37.16 25.85 25.40
CA LEU A 364 -37.55 25.59 26.79
C LEU A 364 -36.63 26.31 27.79
N ALA A 365 -35.32 26.25 27.58
CA ALA A 365 -34.34 26.95 28.43
C ALA A 365 -34.45 28.49 28.34
N LEU A 366 -34.81 29.04 27.17
CA LEU A 366 -35.02 30.47 26.96
C LEU A 366 -36.30 30.97 27.63
N ILE A 367 -37.41 30.22 27.56
CA ILE A 367 -38.69 30.59 28.20
C ILE A 367 -38.75 30.24 29.70
N GLY A 368 -37.70 29.63 30.25
CA GLY A 368 -37.61 29.27 31.67
C GLY A 368 -38.44 28.05 32.06
N TRP A 369 -38.93 27.27 31.10
CA TRP A 369 -39.55 25.98 31.36
C TRP A 369 -38.48 24.93 31.57
N SER A 370 -38.52 24.36 32.77
CA SER A 370 -37.49 23.52 33.36
C SER A 370 -37.54 22.09 32.89
#